data_AF-A0A6J7BNX8-F1
#
_entry.id   AF-A0A6J7BNX8-F1
#
_cell.length_a   1.000
_cell.length_b   1.000
_cell.length_c   1.000
_cell.angle_alpha   90.00
_cell.angle_beta   90.00
_cell.angle_gamma   90.00
#
_symmetry.space_group_name_H-M   'P 1'
#
loop_
_entity.id
_entity.type
_entity.pdbx_description
1 polymer ?
#
loop_
_entity_poly.entity_id
_entity_poly.type
_entity_poly.pdbx_seq_one_letter_code
_entity_poly.pdbx_strand_id
1 'polypeptide(L)' 'MALFAGSKWESNLMNWCNQRNSTVVAVGGDIEGATYSLRYPGDDNKEVRFFTESFISELLAADCWINP' A
#
# COMPACT_ATOMS: atom_id res chain seq x y z
N MET A 1 6.60 -4.66 -0.79
CA MET A 1 6.18 -3.56 -1.68
C MET A 1 4.90 -2.96 -1.12
N ALA A 2 4.89 -1.66 -0.84
CA ALA A 2 3.66 -0.94 -0.48
C ALA A 2 3.03 -0.38 -1.76
N LEU A 3 1.77 -0.73 -2.04
CA LEU A 3 1.03 -0.30 -3.21
C LEU A 3 -0.23 0.46 -2.78
N PHE A 4 -0.26 1.76 -3.03
CA PHE A 4 -1.44 2.60 -2.79
C PHE A 4 -2.47 2.40 -3.91
N ALA A 5 -3.71 2.09 -3.53
CA ALA A 5 -4.78 1.75 -4.48
C ALA A 5 -5.22 2.95 -5.35
N GLY A 6 -5.90 2.69 -6.46
CA GLY A 6 -6.35 3.69 -7.44
C GLY A 6 -5.31 4.10 -8.48
N SER A 7 -4.15 3.44 -8.57
CA SER A 7 -3.17 3.72 -9.62
C SER A 7 -3.55 3.01 -10.92
N LYS A 8 -3.53 3.73 -12.05
CA LYS A 8 -3.76 3.15 -13.38
C LYS A 8 -2.72 2.09 -13.79
N TRP A 9 -1.62 1.97 -13.05
CA TRP A 9 -0.51 1.06 -13.34
C TRP A 9 -0.49 -0.17 -12.43
N GLU A 10 -1.51 -0.37 -11.59
CA GLU A 10 -1.59 -1.48 -10.63
C GLU A 10 -1.35 -2.84 -11.28
N SER A 11 -2.03 -3.13 -12.39
CA SER A 11 -1.92 -4.43 -13.06
C SER A 11 -0.48 -4.71 -13.53
N ASN A 12 0.22 -3.69 -14.02
CA ASN A 12 1.62 -3.83 -14.47
C ASN A 12 2.57 -4.03 -13.29
N LEU A 13 2.37 -3.27 -12.21
CA LEU A 13 3.19 -3.41 -11.00
C LEU A 13 2.96 -4.78 -10.35
N MET A 14 1.71 -5.23 -10.23
CA MET A 14 1.36 -6.53 -9.69
C MET A 14 1.97 -7.67 -10.49
N ASN A 15 1.89 -7.63 -11.82
CA ASN A 15 2.56 -8.61 -12.68
C ASN A 15 4.09 -8.65 -12.41
N TRP A 16 4.73 -7.47 -12.34
CA TRP A 16 6.16 -7.37 -12.05
C TRP A 16 6.55 -7.92 -10.67
N CYS A 17 5.74 -7.65 -9.65
CA CYS A 17 5.94 -8.16 -8.28
C CYS A 17 5.72 -9.68 -8.20
N ASN A 18 4.69 -10.20 -8.86
CA ASN A 18 4.35 -11.62 -8.88
C ASN A 18 5.46 -12.46 -9.52
N GLN A 19 6.04 -11.99 -10.62
CA GLN A 19 7.18 -12.66 -11.27
C GLN A 19 8.41 -12.82 -10.36
N ARG A 20 8.51 -11.98 -9.31
CA ARG A 20 9.62 -12.00 -8.34
C ARG A 20 9.23 -12.60 -6.99
N ASN A 21 8.03 -13.18 -6.88
CA ASN A 21 7.48 -13.67 -5.62
C ASN A 21 7.59 -12.62 -4.48
N SER A 22 7.37 -11.35 -4.82
CA SER A 22 7.45 -10.24 -3.86
C SER A 22 6.22 -10.21 -2.96
N THR A 23 6.42 -9.92 -1.67
CA THR A 23 5.31 -9.58 -0.78
C THR A 23 4.76 -8.19 -1.14
N VAL A 24 3.47 -8.12 -1.45
CA VAL A 24 2.77 -6.88 -1.78
C VAL A 24 1.71 -6.58 -0.72
N VAL A 25 1.72 -5.36 -0.20
CA VAL A 25 0.70 -4.84 0.71
C VAL A 25 -0.08 -3.75 -0.04
N ALA A 26 -1.37 -3.99 -0.27
CA ALA A 26 -2.29 -3.00 -0.81
C ALA A 26 -2.70 -2.04 0.31
N VAL A 27 -2.67 -0.74 0.06
CA VAL A 27 -2.97 0.30 1.04
C VAL A 27 -4.13 1.15 0.53
N GLY A 28 -5.17 1.31 1.35
CA GLY A 28 -6.33 2.14 1.02
C GLY A 28 -7.25 1.54 -0.05
N GLY A 29 -7.29 0.21 -0.15
CA GLY A 29 -8.14 -0.52 -1.08
C GLY A 29 -7.72 -1.97 -1.21
N ASP A 30 -8.59 -2.78 -1.81
CA ASP A 30 -8.30 -4.18 -2.11
C ASP A 30 -7.81 -4.32 -3.54
N ILE A 31 -6.65 -4.97 -3.71
CA ILE A 31 -6.03 -5.22 -5.02
C ILE A 31 -5.87 -6.73 -5.17
N GLU A 32 -6.39 -7.26 -6.27
CA GLU A 32 -6.29 -8.69 -6.56
C GLU A 32 -4.82 -9.15 -6.61
N GLY A 33 -4.52 -10.22 -5.88
CA GLY A 33 -3.18 -10.80 -5.80
C GLY A 33 -2.24 -10.11 -4.79
N ALA A 34 -2.67 -9.04 -4.11
CA ALA A 34 -1.91 -8.51 -2.98
C ALA A 34 -1.84 -9.55 -1.85
N THR A 35 -0.70 -9.62 -1.16
CA THR A 35 -0.50 -10.55 -0.03
C THR A 35 -1.31 -10.12 1.18
N TYR A 36 -1.43 -8.81 1.39
CA TYR A 36 -2.20 -8.20 2.48
C TYR A 36 -2.91 -6.94 2.00
N SER A 37 -4.05 -6.64 2.61
CA SER A 37 -4.76 -5.36 2.46
C SER A 37 -4.73 -4.59 3.78
N LEU A 38 -4.18 -3.38 3.75
CA LEU A 38 -4.23 -2.41 4.85
C LEU A 38 -5.36 -1.41 4.57
N ARG A 39 -6.49 -1.63 5.24
CA ARG A 39 -7.67 -0.76 5.20
C ARG A 39 -7.63 0.20 6.38
N TYR A 40 -8.12 1.42 6.19
CA TYR A 40 -8.21 2.43 7.26
C TYR A 40 -9.50 3.25 7.12
N PRO A 41 -10.00 3.86 8.22
CA PRO A 41 -11.24 4.62 8.16
C PRO A 41 -11.19 5.75 7.13
N GLY A 42 -12.19 5.80 6.24
CA GLY A 42 -12.31 6.81 5.20
C GLY A 42 -11.39 6.59 3.99
N ASP A 43 -10.87 5.37 3.78
CA ASP A 43 -10.04 5.03 2.62
C ASP A 43 -10.78 5.05 1.26
N ASP A 44 -12.09 5.30 1.25
CA ASP A 44 -12.88 5.61 0.06
C ASP A 44 -12.95 7.12 -0.24
N ASN A 45 -12.64 7.97 0.75
CA ASN A 45 -12.64 9.42 0.60
C ASN A 45 -11.26 9.93 0.13
N LYS A 46 -11.23 10.51 -1.07
CA LYS A 46 -10.02 11.06 -1.70
C LYS A 46 -9.24 12.04 -0.81
N GLU A 47 -9.91 12.90 -0.04
CA GLU A 47 -9.24 13.87 0.82
C GLU A 47 -8.54 13.18 2.01
N VAL A 48 -9.22 12.22 2.63
CA VAL A 48 -8.63 11.42 3.72
C VAL A 48 -7.42 10.66 3.21
N ARG A 49 -7.54 9.98 2.07
CA ARG A 49 -6.45 9.24 1.43
C ARG A 49 -5.24 10.12 1.17
N PHE A 50 -5.44 11.32 0.62
CA PHE A 50 -4.37 12.26 0.27
C PHE A 50 -3.51 12.64 1.47
N PHE A 51 -4.10 12.79 2.66
CA PHE A 51 -3.37 13.13 3.87
C PHE A 51 -2.86 11.91 4.66
N THR A 52 -3.46 10.73 4.47
CA THR A 52 -3.20 9.55 5.33
C THR A 52 -2.27 8.53 4.69
N GLU A 53 -2.30 8.36 3.36
CA GLU A 53 -1.54 7.30 2.69
C GLU A 53 -0.02 7.47 2.85
N SER A 54 0.50 8.70 2.74
CA SER A 54 1.93 8.95 2.96
C SER A 54 2.35 8.65 4.40
N PHE A 55 1.49 8.99 5.35
CA PHE A 55 1.74 8.80 6.78
C PHE A 55 2.00 7.35 7.16
N ILE A 56 1.40 6.39 6.43
CA ILE A 56 1.66 4.96 6.65
C ILE A 56 3.13 4.62 6.40
N SER A 57 3.75 5.17 5.35
CA SER A 57 5.18 4.96 5.09
C SER A 57 6.06 5.66 6.13
N GLU A 58 5.64 6.83 6.60
CA GLU A 58 6.34 7.58 7.65
C GLU A 58 6.32 6.83 8.99
N LEU A 59 5.17 6.26 9.37
CA LEU A 59 5.02 5.43 10.56
C LEU A 59 5.91 4.19 10.50
N LEU A 60 5.91 3.48 9.36
CA LEU A 60 6.77 2.32 9.17
C LEU A 60 8.25 2.69 9.26
N ALA A 61 8.65 3.81 8.64
CA ALA A 61 10.02 4.28 8.72
C ALA A 61 10.42 4.65 10.16
N ALA A 62 9.52 5.30 10.92
CA ALA A 62 9.74 5.61 12.32
C ALA A 62 9.88 4.34 13.18
N ASP A 63 9.02 3.33 12.97
CA ASP A 63 9.10 2.07 13.68
C ASP A 63 10.39 1.32 13.36
N CYS A 64 10.77 1.18 12.08
CA CYS A 64 12.04 0.56 11.69
C CYS A 64 13.27 1.29 12.26
N TRP A 65 13.18 2.61 12.48
CA TRP A 65 14.26 3.36 13.10
C TRP A 65 14.37 3.08 14.60
N ILE A 66 13.24 2.96 15.28
CA ILE A 66 13.18 2.68 16.73
C ILE A 66 13.47 1.20 17.01
N ASN A 67 13.03 0.30 16.13
CA ASN A 67 13.09 -1.17 16.24
C ASN A 67 13.76 -1.78 15.00
N PRO A 68 15.11 -1.78 14.92
CA PRO A 68 15.86 -2.26 13.76
C PRO A 68 15.93 -3.78 13.61
#